data_AF-A0A1E3WDH6-F1
#
_entry.id   AF-A0A1E3WDH6-F1
#
_cell.length_a   1.000
_cell.length_b   1.000
_cell.length_c   1.000
_cell.angle_alpha   90.00
_cell.angle_beta   90.00
_cell.angle_gamma   90.00
#
_symmetry.space_group_name_H-M   'P 1'
#
loop_
_entity.id
_entity.type
_entity.pdbx_description
1 polymer ?
#
loop_
_entity_poly.entity_id
_entity_poly.type
_entity_poly.pdbx_seq_one_letter_code
_entity_poly.pdbx_strand_id
1 'polypeptide(L)'
;MTVLPAAAMAFGFFCFSPALAADGTKDVLKTYADIAQAGYEDSLETAKTMHLAINEFLSEPTEPNLRAARAAWIAARIPYMQTEAYRFGNAIVDDWEGKVNAWPLDEGLIDYVTEVYGAESPENELYVANVIKNVSLTMGGKKIDTSKFTKELLADELQEAGGVEANVATGYHAVEFLLWGQDLNGTDAAPAIVPPTDFDTKNCSNGNCARRAEYLSTVTDLLVDDLAWMAEQWAAGGDARKGVGDGEEGLTTIMTGLGSLSYGELAGERIKLGLMIHDPEEEHDCFSDNTHASHFFDALGIRNVYLGRYRRADGSFVGGASVSDLVKAKDPKVDAEVRAKLDATMDAMNVLYLRALTTESYDQMIGEGNDEGNKVVQDVVDALLGQTKAIERAVATLDLKSIEFEGSDSLDAPEKVGAAE
;
A
#
# COMPACT_ATOMS: atom_id res chain seq x y z
N MET A 1 -55.57 -60.41 -28.23
CA MET A 1 -54.52 -60.69 -27.23
C MET A 1 -53.19 -60.55 -27.92
N THR A 2 -52.60 -59.36 -27.82
CA THR A 2 -51.36 -58.97 -28.50
C THR A 2 -50.32 -58.66 -27.43
N VAL A 3 -49.23 -59.41 -27.45
CA VAL A 3 -48.09 -59.32 -26.53
C VAL A 3 -47.09 -58.30 -27.08
N LEU A 4 -46.66 -57.35 -26.26
CA LEU A 4 -45.56 -56.41 -26.54
C LEU A 4 -44.25 -56.92 -25.92
N PRO A 5 -43.09 -56.80 -26.60
CA PRO A 5 -41.80 -57.16 -26.01
C PRO A 5 -41.16 -55.97 -25.26
N ALA A 6 -40.48 -56.28 -24.15
CA ALA A 6 -39.70 -55.34 -23.37
C ALA A 6 -38.31 -55.14 -24.01
N ALA A 7 -37.90 -53.88 -24.20
CA ALA A 7 -36.55 -53.51 -24.62
C ALA A 7 -35.64 -53.33 -23.40
N ALA A 8 -34.51 -54.03 -23.39
CA ALA A 8 -33.46 -53.87 -22.38
C ALA A 8 -32.52 -52.71 -22.76
N MET A 9 -32.41 -51.70 -21.89
CA MET A 9 -31.37 -50.66 -21.98
C MET A 9 -30.09 -51.15 -21.32
N ALA A 10 -28.99 -51.17 -22.07
CA ALA A 10 -27.65 -51.40 -21.54
C ALA A 10 -27.09 -50.09 -20.97
N PHE A 11 -26.74 -50.08 -19.68
CA PHE A 11 -25.98 -49.00 -19.05
C PHE A 11 -24.49 -49.16 -19.36
N GLY A 12 -23.94 -48.28 -20.20
CA GLY A 12 -22.50 -48.16 -20.41
C GLY A 12 -21.88 -47.36 -19.26
N PHE A 13 -20.98 -47.99 -18.50
CA PHE A 13 -20.07 -47.31 -17.58
C PHE A 13 -19.01 -46.55 -18.40
N PHE A 14 -19.12 -45.22 -18.44
CA PHE A 14 -18.01 -44.36 -18.86
C PHE A 14 -17.15 -44.06 -17.63
N CYS A 15 -15.95 -44.67 -17.56
CA CYS A 15 -14.89 -44.19 -16.70
C CYS A 15 -14.40 -42.85 -17.26
N PHE A 16 -14.75 -41.75 -16.60
CA PHE A 16 -14.07 -40.48 -16.78
C PHE A 16 -12.71 -40.55 -16.08
N SER A 17 -11.63 -40.52 -16.86
CA SER A 17 -10.29 -40.21 -16.34
C SER A 17 -10.24 -38.75 -15.90
N PRO A 18 -9.66 -38.39 -14.75
CA PRO A 18 -9.47 -37.00 -14.36
C PRO A 18 -8.31 -36.41 -15.18
N ALA A 19 -8.64 -35.75 -16.29
CA ALA A 19 -7.76 -34.76 -16.91
C ALA A 19 -8.05 -33.40 -16.25
N LEU A 20 -7.59 -33.22 -15.01
CA LEU A 20 -7.71 -31.97 -14.25
C LEU A 20 -6.39 -31.72 -13.55
N ALA A 21 -5.41 -31.17 -14.27
CA ALA A 21 -4.18 -30.65 -13.66
C ALA A 21 -3.51 -29.56 -14.49
N ALA A 22 -3.61 -29.61 -15.83
CA ALA A 22 -2.94 -28.62 -16.70
C ALA A 22 -3.72 -27.30 -16.90
N ASP A 23 -5.04 -27.26 -16.68
CA ASP A 23 -5.86 -26.05 -16.87
C ASP A 23 -5.89 -25.13 -15.62
N GLY A 24 -5.68 -25.68 -14.40
CA GLY A 24 -5.92 -24.96 -13.16
C GLY A 24 -4.99 -23.76 -12.94
N THR A 25 -3.67 -23.93 -13.16
CA THR A 25 -2.71 -22.84 -12.94
C THR A 25 -2.97 -21.64 -13.85
N LYS A 26 -3.29 -21.88 -15.11
CA LYS A 26 -3.58 -20.79 -16.06
C LYS A 26 -4.79 -19.97 -15.62
N ASP A 27 -5.84 -20.62 -15.12
CA ASP A 27 -7.03 -19.94 -14.60
C ASP A 27 -6.72 -19.14 -13.31
N VAL A 28 -5.81 -19.64 -12.47
CA VAL A 28 -5.32 -18.91 -11.28
C VAL A 28 -4.54 -17.66 -11.69
N LEU A 29 -3.57 -17.77 -12.60
CA LEU A 29 -2.80 -16.61 -13.07
C LEU A 29 -3.68 -15.57 -13.75
N LYS A 30 -4.69 -16.02 -14.52
CA LYS A 30 -5.70 -15.13 -15.09
C LYS A 30 -6.49 -14.40 -14.00
N THR A 31 -6.95 -15.14 -12.98
CA THR A 31 -7.71 -14.55 -11.86
C THR A 31 -6.86 -13.53 -11.09
N TYR A 32 -5.60 -13.86 -10.80
CA TYR A 32 -4.64 -12.95 -10.19
C TYR A 32 -4.51 -11.64 -10.98
N ALA A 33 -4.26 -11.72 -12.29
CA ALA A 33 -4.12 -10.53 -13.13
C ALA A 33 -5.43 -9.73 -13.29
N ASP A 34 -6.59 -10.40 -13.27
CA ASP A 34 -7.90 -9.73 -13.32
C ASP A 34 -8.20 -8.98 -12.02
N ILE A 35 -7.80 -9.54 -10.87
CA ILE A 35 -7.88 -8.87 -9.57
C ILE A 35 -6.92 -7.67 -9.52
N ALA A 36 -5.69 -7.83 -10.00
CA ALA A 36 -4.72 -6.74 -10.08
C ALA A 36 -5.28 -5.56 -10.87
N GLN A 37 -5.75 -5.83 -12.10
CA GLN A 37 -6.37 -4.83 -12.96
C GLN A 37 -7.53 -4.15 -12.24
N ALA A 38 -8.39 -4.91 -11.55
CA ALA A 38 -9.51 -4.36 -10.83
C ALA A 38 -9.09 -3.43 -9.67
N GLY A 39 -8.04 -3.79 -8.91
CA GLY A 39 -7.50 -2.98 -7.82
C GLY A 39 -6.87 -1.66 -8.30
N TYR A 40 -6.08 -1.70 -9.37
CA TYR A 40 -5.49 -0.48 -9.97
C TYR A 40 -6.54 0.41 -10.64
N GLU A 41 -7.57 -0.16 -11.29
CA GLU A 41 -8.71 0.60 -11.81
C GLU A 41 -9.49 1.30 -10.68
N ASP A 42 -9.73 0.62 -9.56
CA ASP A 42 -10.42 1.20 -8.41
C ASP A 42 -9.57 2.28 -7.72
N SER A 43 -8.25 2.09 -7.66
CA SER A 43 -7.29 3.09 -7.17
C SER A 43 -7.32 4.35 -8.02
N LEU A 44 -7.32 4.20 -9.36
CA LEU A 44 -7.47 5.32 -10.29
C LEU A 44 -8.82 6.06 -10.10
N GLU A 45 -9.93 5.33 -10.00
CA GLU A 45 -11.26 5.95 -9.90
C GLU A 45 -11.44 6.72 -8.59
N THR A 46 -10.94 6.16 -7.49
CA THR A 46 -10.97 6.83 -6.19
C THR A 46 -10.00 8.02 -6.13
N ALA A 47 -8.82 7.95 -6.76
CA ALA A 47 -7.93 9.10 -6.92
C ALA A 47 -8.54 10.22 -7.77
N LYS A 48 -9.29 9.90 -8.83
CA LYS A 48 -10.07 10.92 -9.59
C LYS A 48 -11.14 11.59 -8.72
N THR A 49 -11.77 10.84 -7.83
CA THR A 49 -12.74 11.39 -6.87
C THR A 49 -12.04 12.32 -5.88
N MET A 50 -10.88 11.94 -5.36
CA MET A 50 -10.02 12.79 -4.53
C MET A 50 -9.60 14.07 -5.26
N HIS A 51 -9.18 13.96 -6.52
CA HIS A 51 -8.81 15.11 -7.35
C HIS A 51 -9.95 16.12 -7.50
N LEU A 52 -11.20 15.66 -7.70
CA LEU A 52 -12.36 16.55 -7.73
C LEU A 52 -12.61 17.25 -6.38
N ALA A 53 -12.46 16.53 -5.26
CA ALA A 53 -12.64 17.10 -3.93
C ALA A 53 -11.56 18.14 -3.59
N ILE A 54 -10.30 17.87 -3.98
CA ILE A 54 -9.19 18.81 -3.84
C ILE A 54 -9.42 20.06 -4.69
N ASN A 55 -9.87 19.91 -5.94
CA ASN A 55 -10.19 21.07 -6.78
C ASN A 55 -11.31 21.95 -6.20
N GLU A 56 -12.35 21.34 -5.64
CA GLU A 56 -13.40 22.07 -4.93
C GLU A 56 -12.82 22.84 -3.73
N PHE A 57 -11.99 22.18 -2.91
CA PHE A 57 -11.29 22.81 -1.79
C PHE A 57 -10.39 23.97 -2.22
N LEU A 58 -9.58 23.81 -3.26
CA LEU A 58 -8.70 24.88 -3.75
C LEU A 58 -9.49 26.07 -4.31
N SER A 59 -10.68 25.83 -4.86
CA SER A 59 -11.56 26.89 -5.37
C SER A 59 -12.29 27.66 -4.27
N GLU A 60 -12.67 26.97 -3.20
CA GLU A 60 -13.32 27.52 -2.01
C GLU A 60 -12.67 26.92 -0.74
N PRO A 61 -11.54 27.50 -0.26
CA PRO A 61 -10.78 27.00 0.89
C PRO A 61 -11.52 27.19 2.21
N THR A 62 -12.50 26.32 2.44
CA THR A 62 -13.32 26.29 3.64
C THR A 62 -13.09 24.98 4.38
N GLU A 63 -13.35 25.04 5.67
CA GLU A 63 -13.22 23.90 6.57
C GLU A 63 -14.08 22.67 6.13
N PRO A 64 -15.33 22.81 5.66
CA PRO A 64 -16.07 21.71 5.06
C PRO A 64 -15.41 21.09 3.82
N ASN A 65 -14.84 21.91 2.93
CA ASN A 65 -14.21 21.41 1.70
C ASN A 65 -12.86 20.73 1.99
N LEU A 66 -12.07 21.24 2.95
CA LEU A 66 -10.85 20.56 3.41
C LEU A 66 -11.17 19.17 3.97
N ARG A 67 -12.21 19.05 4.82
CA ARG A 67 -12.65 17.73 5.31
C ARG A 67 -13.11 16.80 4.20
N ALA A 68 -13.78 17.32 3.16
CA ALA A 68 -14.18 16.52 2.02
C ALA A 68 -12.97 16.01 1.22
N ALA A 69 -11.95 16.84 1.02
CA ALA A 69 -10.69 16.44 0.39
C ALA A 69 -9.96 15.36 1.21
N ARG A 70 -9.82 15.55 2.53
CA ARG A 70 -9.24 14.56 3.45
C ARG A 70 -9.98 13.22 3.42
N ALA A 71 -11.31 13.25 3.49
CA ALA A 71 -12.12 12.03 3.41
C ALA A 71 -11.97 11.30 2.06
N ALA A 72 -11.82 12.05 0.96
CA ALA A 72 -11.58 11.46 -0.35
C ALA A 72 -10.17 10.87 -0.49
N TRP A 73 -9.15 11.46 0.16
CA TRP A 73 -7.81 10.88 0.25
C TRP A 73 -7.83 9.54 0.99
N ILE A 74 -8.45 9.48 2.18
CA ILE A 74 -8.61 8.23 2.94
C ILE A 74 -9.30 7.17 2.08
N ALA A 75 -10.36 7.53 1.36
CA ALA A 75 -11.06 6.60 0.47
C ALA A 75 -10.20 6.11 -0.72
N ALA A 76 -9.29 6.95 -1.22
CA ALA A 76 -8.37 6.60 -2.31
C ALA A 76 -7.23 5.67 -1.87
N ARG A 77 -6.80 5.73 -0.61
CA ARG A 77 -5.82 4.79 -0.05
C ARG A 77 -6.32 3.34 -0.05
N ILE A 78 -7.60 3.11 0.27
CA ILE A 78 -8.17 1.77 0.48
C ILE A 78 -7.91 0.76 -0.66
N PRO A 79 -8.23 1.07 -1.94
CA PRO A 79 -7.93 0.13 -3.03
C PRO A 79 -6.43 0.01 -3.29
N TYR A 80 -5.65 1.09 -3.16
CA TYR A 80 -4.22 1.09 -3.46
C TYR A 80 -3.44 0.18 -2.52
N MET A 81 -3.69 0.26 -1.21
CA MET A 81 -3.00 -0.60 -0.22
C MET A 81 -3.26 -2.10 -0.49
N GLN A 82 -4.45 -2.47 -0.98
CA GLN A 82 -4.69 -3.86 -1.39
C GLN A 82 -3.87 -4.31 -2.60
N THR A 83 -3.35 -3.38 -3.41
CA THR A 83 -2.50 -3.67 -4.58
C THR A 83 -1.03 -3.90 -4.24
N GLU A 84 -0.60 -3.63 -3.01
CA GLU A 84 0.77 -3.92 -2.58
C GLU A 84 1.07 -5.42 -2.58
N ALA A 85 0.04 -6.27 -2.50
CA ALA A 85 0.19 -7.73 -2.63
C ALA A 85 0.73 -8.20 -4.00
N TYR A 86 0.93 -7.28 -4.95
CA TYR A 86 1.50 -7.51 -6.27
C TYR A 86 2.97 -7.06 -6.39
N ARG A 87 3.53 -6.42 -5.35
CA ARG A 87 4.95 -6.09 -5.20
C ARG A 87 5.78 -7.36 -5.00
N PHE A 88 7.10 -7.24 -5.12
CA PHE A 88 8.16 -8.22 -4.87
C PHE A 88 8.22 -9.42 -5.83
N GLY A 89 7.09 -9.76 -6.47
CA GLY A 89 7.01 -10.77 -7.52
C GLY A 89 7.03 -10.20 -8.93
N ASN A 90 6.85 -8.89 -9.10
CA ASN A 90 6.67 -8.25 -10.39
C ASN A 90 7.46 -6.95 -10.47
N ALA A 91 8.63 -7.01 -11.10
CA ALA A 91 9.61 -5.91 -11.08
C ALA A 91 9.05 -4.55 -11.52
N ILE A 92 8.14 -4.51 -12.50
CA ILE A 92 7.54 -3.23 -12.91
C ILE A 92 6.70 -2.60 -11.79
N VAL A 93 6.07 -3.43 -10.95
CA VAL A 93 5.28 -2.98 -9.79
C VAL A 93 6.21 -2.39 -8.72
N ASP A 94 7.35 -3.03 -8.50
CA ASP A 94 8.35 -2.55 -7.55
C ASP A 94 9.01 -1.25 -8.03
N ASP A 95 9.35 -1.17 -9.31
CA ASP A 95 10.02 -0.01 -9.92
C ASP A 95 9.19 1.28 -9.84
N TRP A 96 7.86 1.19 -9.76
CA TRP A 96 7.00 2.38 -9.70
C TRP A 96 6.63 2.82 -8.28
N GLU A 97 6.87 1.98 -7.27
CA GLU A 97 6.35 2.20 -5.91
C GLU A 97 6.86 3.52 -5.33
N GLY A 98 8.16 3.80 -5.50
CA GLY A 98 8.79 5.03 -5.02
C GLY A 98 8.14 6.32 -5.55
N LYS A 99 7.38 6.26 -6.64
CA LYS A 99 6.70 7.44 -7.20
C LYS A 99 5.35 7.72 -6.56
N VAL A 100 4.68 6.70 -6.05
CA VAL A 100 3.27 6.79 -5.64
C VAL A 100 3.07 6.60 -4.14
N ASN A 101 3.96 5.87 -3.48
CA ASN A 101 3.79 5.42 -2.10
C ASN A 101 5.14 5.35 -1.35
N ALA A 102 6.12 6.18 -1.74
CA ALA A 102 7.38 6.27 -1.02
C ALA A 102 7.19 6.81 0.40
N TRP A 103 7.89 6.20 1.34
CA TRP A 103 7.98 6.57 2.74
C TRP A 103 9.37 6.16 3.27
N PRO A 104 10.02 6.93 4.19
CA PRO A 104 9.57 8.16 4.86
C PRO A 104 9.57 9.40 3.96
N LEU A 105 8.90 10.48 4.40
CA LEU A 105 8.85 11.78 3.70
C LEU A 105 9.48 12.89 4.56
N ASP A 106 10.49 13.58 4.04
CA ASP A 106 11.03 14.79 4.65
C ASP A 106 10.10 15.98 4.42
N GLU A 107 9.24 16.27 5.41
CA GLU A 107 8.24 17.35 5.37
C GLU A 107 8.82 18.71 4.97
N GLY A 108 10.04 18.99 5.46
CA GLY A 108 10.75 20.24 5.24
C GLY A 108 11.24 20.41 3.79
N LEU A 109 11.23 19.36 2.96
CA LEU A 109 11.37 19.48 1.51
C LEU A 109 10.21 20.30 0.93
N ILE A 110 8.97 19.92 1.27
CA ILE A 110 7.76 20.42 0.61
C ILE A 110 7.36 21.81 1.14
N ASP A 111 7.10 21.93 2.44
CA ASP A 111 6.55 23.16 3.03
C ASP A 111 7.23 23.57 4.34
N TYR A 112 6.59 24.46 5.09
CA TYR A 112 7.06 24.89 6.39
C TYR A 112 6.93 23.76 7.40
N VAL A 113 7.94 23.68 8.26
CA VAL A 113 8.00 22.85 9.45
C VAL A 113 8.29 23.75 10.64
N THR A 114 7.96 23.27 11.83
CA THR A 114 8.24 23.95 13.10
C THR A 114 9.70 23.79 13.48
N GLU A 115 10.14 24.53 14.50
CA GLU A 115 11.53 24.47 14.98
C GLU A 115 11.92 23.10 15.56
N VAL A 116 10.95 22.27 15.98
CA VAL A 116 11.24 20.95 16.56
C VAL A 116 11.72 19.94 15.52
N TYR A 117 11.39 20.15 14.25
CA TYR A 117 11.84 19.30 13.14
C TYR A 117 13.36 19.29 13.00
N GLY A 118 14.01 20.40 13.32
CA GLY A 118 15.44 20.60 13.08
C GLY A 118 15.72 21.55 11.93
N ALA A 119 16.99 21.94 11.81
CA ALA A 119 17.41 23.00 10.89
C ALA A 119 18.27 22.51 9.72
N GLU A 120 18.86 21.31 9.82
CA GLU A 120 19.73 20.72 8.79
C GLU A 120 19.85 19.21 9.00
N SER A 121 20.06 18.48 7.90
CA SER A 121 20.49 17.08 7.92
C SER A 121 21.81 16.97 7.14
N PRO A 122 22.88 16.39 7.71
CA PRO A 122 24.12 16.16 6.99
C PRO A 122 23.97 15.26 5.75
N GLU A 123 22.92 14.43 5.73
CA GLU A 123 22.66 13.43 4.70
C GLU A 123 21.66 13.94 3.64
N ASN A 124 20.93 15.02 3.92
CA ASN A 124 19.96 15.59 3.00
C ASN A 124 20.12 17.12 2.83
N GLU A 125 20.65 17.56 1.67
CA GLU A 125 20.76 18.97 1.29
C GLU A 125 19.40 19.69 1.19
N LEU A 126 18.30 18.95 1.02
CA LEU A 126 16.95 19.48 0.84
C LEU A 126 16.07 19.39 2.10
N TYR A 127 16.62 18.95 3.24
CA TYR A 127 15.88 18.66 4.48
C TYR A 127 14.91 19.77 4.93
N VAL A 128 15.30 21.05 4.76
CA VAL A 128 14.45 22.22 5.07
C VAL A 128 14.30 23.15 3.86
N ALA A 129 14.32 22.58 2.65
CA ALA A 129 14.31 23.32 1.40
C ALA A 129 13.07 24.19 1.22
N ASN A 130 11.91 23.74 1.71
CA ASN A 130 10.60 24.39 1.59
C ASN A 130 10.38 24.91 0.16
N VAL A 131 10.18 23.97 -0.76
CA VAL A 131 10.04 24.26 -2.20
C VAL A 131 8.83 25.17 -2.47
N ILE A 132 7.81 25.14 -1.62
CA ILE A 132 6.64 26.05 -1.68
C ILE A 132 7.04 27.50 -1.43
N LYS A 133 7.98 27.79 -0.53
CA LYS A 133 8.46 29.14 -0.26
C LYS A 133 9.49 29.62 -1.27
N ASN A 134 10.38 28.73 -1.71
CA ASN A 134 11.54 29.10 -2.50
C ASN A 134 11.28 28.92 -4.01
N VAL A 135 11.59 29.94 -4.80
CA VAL A 135 11.46 29.90 -6.29
C VAL A 135 12.72 29.40 -6.99
N SER A 136 13.74 29.04 -6.22
CA SER A 136 14.89 28.30 -6.70
C SER A 136 15.64 27.65 -5.55
N LEU A 137 16.12 26.44 -5.78
CA LEU A 137 16.92 25.66 -4.85
C LEU A 137 18.31 25.39 -5.46
N THR A 138 19.23 24.92 -4.62
CA THR A 138 20.53 24.41 -5.07
C THR A 138 20.73 23.03 -4.47
N MET A 139 21.04 22.05 -5.30
CA MET A 139 21.37 20.69 -4.89
C MET A 139 22.58 20.20 -5.69
N GLY A 140 23.61 19.68 -5.03
CA GLY A 140 24.84 19.22 -5.69
C GLY A 140 25.50 20.31 -6.54
N GLY A 141 25.37 21.58 -6.14
CA GLY A 141 25.86 22.74 -6.88
C GLY A 141 25.07 23.11 -8.15
N LYS A 142 23.99 22.40 -8.47
CA LYS A 142 23.07 22.72 -9.57
C LYS A 142 21.88 23.52 -9.06
N LYS A 143 21.44 24.50 -9.85
CA LYS A 143 20.27 25.30 -9.55
C LYS A 143 19.02 24.60 -10.08
N ILE A 144 18.05 24.37 -9.20
CA ILE A 144 16.72 23.86 -9.54
C ILE A 144 15.77 25.06 -9.59
N ASP A 145 14.99 25.17 -10.66
CA ASP A 145 13.96 26.21 -10.82
C ASP A 145 12.62 25.69 -10.29
N THR A 146 12.22 26.20 -9.13
CA THR A 146 10.96 25.87 -8.47
C THR A 146 9.93 26.99 -8.61
N SER A 147 10.13 27.94 -9.53
CA SER A 147 9.21 29.07 -9.71
C SER A 147 7.81 28.66 -10.20
N LYS A 148 7.67 27.46 -10.75
CA LYS A 148 6.41 26.79 -11.12
C LYS A 148 6.48 25.32 -10.76
N PHE A 149 5.37 24.71 -10.38
CA PHE A 149 5.30 23.28 -10.12
C PHE A 149 4.75 22.54 -11.33
N THR A 150 5.64 21.92 -12.10
CA THR A 150 5.27 20.98 -13.17
C THR A 150 5.43 19.55 -12.70
N LYS A 151 4.75 18.61 -13.36
CA LYS A 151 4.85 17.17 -13.04
C LYS A 151 6.29 16.68 -13.13
N GLU A 152 7.03 17.14 -14.14
CA GLU A 152 8.44 16.79 -14.36
C GLU A 152 9.34 17.33 -13.24
N LEU A 153 9.09 18.56 -12.74
CA LEU A 153 9.84 19.07 -11.60
C LEU A 153 9.64 18.18 -10.37
N LEU A 154 8.40 17.77 -10.08
CA LEU A 154 8.13 16.93 -8.91
C LEU A 154 8.71 15.52 -9.09
N ALA A 155 8.45 14.87 -10.22
CA ALA A 155 8.80 13.47 -10.46
C ALA A 155 10.27 13.22 -10.82
N ASP A 156 10.92 14.14 -11.54
CA ASP A 156 12.25 13.89 -12.12
C ASP A 156 13.37 14.68 -11.44
N GLU A 157 13.06 15.78 -10.75
CA GLU A 157 14.06 16.67 -10.14
C GLU A 157 13.98 16.71 -8.60
N LEU A 158 12.80 16.50 -8.00
CA LEU A 158 12.60 16.55 -6.54
C LEU A 158 12.41 15.18 -5.89
N GLN A 159 11.67 14.26 -6.53
CA GLN A 159 11.50 12.90 -6.01
C GLN A 159 12.86 12.19 -5.90
N GLU A 160 13.17 11.69 -4.71
CA GLU A 160 14.42 11.02 -4.34
C GLU A 160 15.68 11.81 -4.71
N ALA A 161 15.56 13.14 -4.75
CA ALA A 161 16.60 14.03 -5.20
C ALA A 161 17.88 13.84 -4.38
N GLY A 162 19.02 13.74 -5.06
CA GLY A 162 20.31 13.45 -4.42
C GLY A 162 20.51 11.98 -4.04
N GLY A 163 19.59 11.09 -4.41
CA GLY A 163 19.60 9.68 -4.00
C GLY A 163 19.18 9.49 -2.55
N VAL A 164 18.44 10.45 -1.99
CA VAL A 164 17.90 10.41 -0.63
C VAL A 164 16.44 9.97 -0.71
N GLU A 165 16.14 8.78 -0.21
CA GLU A 165 14.79 8.18 -0.28
C GLU A 165 13.73 9.05 0.39
N ALA A 166 14.09 9.72 1.49
CA ALA A 166 13.20 10.63 2.22
C ALA A 166 12.80 11.89 1.42
N ASN A 167 13.45 12.21 0.29
CA ASN A 167 13.03 13.32 -0.57
C ASN A 167 11.79 12.95 -1.40
N VAL A 168 10.67 12.68 -0.72
CA VAL A 168 9.39 12.33 -1.33
C VAL A 168 8.65 13.62 -1.71
N ALA A 169 8.52 13.84 -3.01
CA ALA A 169 7.86 15.00 -3.61
C ALA A 169 6.54 14.65 -4.32
N THR A 170 6.26 13.36 -4.53
CA THR A 170 5.09 12.86 -5.28
C THR A 170 4.26 11.87 -4.47
N GLY A 171 3.20 11.33 -5.08
CA GLY A 171 2.44 10.23 -4.49
C GLY A 171 1.45 10.61 -3.40
N TYR A 172 0.93 9.59 -2.72
CA TYR A 172 -0.10 9.72 -1.68
C TYR A 172 0.37 10.57 -0.50
N HIS A 173 1.60 10.37 -0.01
CA HIS A 173 2.12 11.05 1.18
C HIS A 173 2.40 12.53 0.94
N ALA A 174 2.82 12.93 -0.26
CA ALA A 174 2.93 14.36 -0.58
C ALA A 174 1.56 15.06 -0.59
N VAL A 175 0.51 14.39 -1.09
CA VAL A 175 -0.88 14.89 -1.00
C VAL A 175 -1.34 14.93 0.46
N GLU A 176 -1.02 13.89 1.23
CA GLU A 176 -1.35 13.76 2.65
C GLU A 176 -0.75 14.90 3.48
N PHE A 177 0.57 15.09 3.40
CA PHE A 177 1.29 16.15 4.09
C PHE A 177 0.69 17.53 3.78
N LEU A 178 0.31 17.80 2.54
CA LEU A 178 -0.32 19.08 2.19
C LEU A 178 -1.74 19.25 2.76
N LEU A 179 -2.48 18.15 2.90
CA LEU A 179 -3.84 18.18 3.43
C LEU A 179 -3.90 18.16 4.95
N TRP A 180 -2.88 17.66 5.64
CA TRP A 180 -2.84 17.56 7.11
C TRP A 180 -1.77 18.46 7.76
N GLY A 181 -0.65 18.72 7.09
CA GLY A 181 0.50 19.45 7.63
C GLY A 181 1.48 18.52 8.34
N GLN A 182 2.48 19.12 8.98
CA GLN A 182 3.42 18.42 9.86
C GLN A 182 2.69 17.83 11.08
N ASP A 183 3.03 16.60 11.45
CA ASP A 183 2.61 16.05 12.74
C ASP A 183 3.53 16.57 13.86
N LEU A 184 2.91 17.04 14.94
CA LEU A 184 3.59 17.68 16.07
C LEU A 184 3.30 16.98 17.39
N ASN A 185 2.52 15.90 17.36
CA ASN A 185 2.01 15.27 18.55
C ASN A 185 2.87 14.07 18.98
N GLY A 186 3.71 13.54 18.10
CA GLY A 186 4.60 12.43 18.43
C GLY A 186 3.78 11.19 18.76
N THR A 187 3.61 10.89 20.06
CA THR A 187 2.72 9.79 20.53
C THR A 187 1.55 10.30 21.39
N ASP A 188 1.34 11.62 21.39
CA ASP A 188 0.19 12.28 22.00
C ASP A 188 -0.99 12.34 21.02
N ALA A 189 -2.22 12.45 21.54
CA ALA A 189 -3.42 12.39 20.71
C ALA A 189 -3.67 13.67 19.89
N ALA A 190 -3.57 13.58 18.57
CA ALA A 190 -4.29 14.33 17.53
C ALA A 190 -3.55 14.18 16.19
N PRO A 191 -4.23 14.20 15.04
CA PRO A 191 -3.54 14.26 13.75
C PRO A 191 -2.93 15.65 13.54
N ALA A 192 -2.06 15.75 12.55
CA ALA A 192 -1.58 17.03 12.03
C ALA A 192 -2.74 17.96 11.60
N ILE A 193 -2.57 19.27 11.79
CA ILE A 193 -3.60 20.28 11.48
C ILE A 193 -3.03 21.42 10.64
N VAL A 194 -3.39 21.42 9.35
CA VAL A 194 -3.32 22.60 8.48
C VAL A 194 -4.68 23.31 8.41
N PRO A 195 -4.74 24.64 8.58
CA PRO A 195 -5.99 25.37 8.43
C PRO A 195 -6.32 25.60 6.94
N PRO A 196 -7.61 25.67 6.55
CA PRO A 196 -7.99 25.92 5.16
C PRO A 196 -7.48 27.28 4.62
N THR A 197 -7.19 28.22 5.52
CA THR A 197 -6.58 29.52 5.20
C THR A 197 -5.15 29.42 4.64
N ASP A 198 -4.50 28.26 4.71
CA ASP A 198 -3.23 28.02 4.03
C ASP A 198 -3.39 27.82 2.52
N PHE A 199 -4.62 27.71 2.04
CA PHE A 199 -4.94 27.65 0.62
C PHE A 199 -5.76 28.88 0.17
N ASP A 200 -6.17 29.75 1.11
CA ASP A 200 -6.89 30.99 0.79
C ASP A 200 -5.93 32.09 0.32
N THR A 201 -5.91 32.34 -0.99
CA THR A 201 -5.08 33.41 -1.59
C THR A 201 -5.46 34.83 -1.16
N LYS A 202 -6.65 35.04 -0.57
CA LYS A 202 -7.12 36.34 -0.07
C LYS A 202 -6.85 36.51 1.43
N ASN A 203 -6.90 35.43 2.21
CA ASN A 203 -6.71 35.44 3.67
C ASN A 203 -5.59 34.48 4.12
N CYS A 204 -4.48 34.53 3.40
CA CYS A 204 -3.38 33.58 3.54
C CYS A 204 -2.70 33.66 4.93
N SER A 205 -2.78 32.57 5.71
CA SER A 205 -2.27 32.56 7.10
C SER A 205 -0.76 32.32 7.19
N ASN A 206 -0.21 31.43 6.37
CA ASN A 206 1.21 31.04 6.42
C ASN A 206 2.04 31.46 5.20
N GLY A 207 1.55 32.44 4.42
CA GLY A 207 2.19 32.84 3.17
C GLY A 207 2.14 31.74 2.10
N ASN A 208 2.58 32.07 0.88
CA ASN A 208 2.70 31.14 -0.25
C ASN A 208 1.44 30.33 -0.63
N CYS A 209 0.24 30.71 -0.18
CA CYS A 209 -0.98 29.93 -0.38
C CYS A 209 -1.27 29.60 -1.86
N ALA A 210 -0.98 30.52 -2.78
CA ALA A 210 -1.11 30.26 -4.21
C ALA A 210 -0.15 29.16 -4.71
N ARG A 211 1.07 29.11 -4.17
CA ARG A 211 2.09 28.11 -4.51
C ARG A 211 1.77 26.76 -3.87
N ARG A 212 1.27 26.76 -2.63
CA ARG A 212 0.77 25.55 -1.96
C ARG A 212 -0.40 24.92 -2.73
N ALA A 213 -1.35 25.75 -3.17
CA ALA A 213 -2.45 25.32 -4.04
C ALA A 213 -1.95 24.76 -5.38
N GLU A 214 -0.97 25.42 -6.01
CA GLU A 214 -0.33 24.94 -7.24
C GLU A 214 0.34 23.58 -7.03
N TYR A 215 1.11 23.41 -5.95
CA TYR A 215 1.74 22.13 -5.63
C TYR A 215 0.70 21.03 -5.42
N LEU A 216 -0.28 21.26 -4.53
CA LEU A 216 -1.33 20.27 -4.22
C LEU A 216 -2.09 19.85 -5.47
N SER A 217 -2.42 20.79 -6.35
CA SER A 217 -3.03 20.49 -7.66
C SER A 217 -2.10 19.63 -8.52
N THR A 218 -0.85 20.06 -8.73
CA THR A 218 0.10 19.37 -9.62
C THR A 218 0.43 17.96 -9.14
N VAL A 219 0.65 17.75 -7.84
CA VAL A 219 0.98 16.43 -7.29
C VAL A 219 -0.22 15.48 -7.35
N THR A 220 -1.43 16.00 -7.13
CA THR A 220 -2.66 15.21 -7.28
C THR A 220 -2.89 14.82 -8.75
N ASP A 221 -2.68 15.76 -9.68
CA ASP A 221 -2.76 15.50 -11.11
C ASP A 221 -1.72 14.45 -11.57
N LEU A 222 -0.53 14.45 -10.98
CA LEU A 222 0.52 13.47 -11.27
C LEU A 222 0.13 12.08 -10.75
N LEU A 223 -0.34 11.98 -9.50
CA LEU A 223 -0.81 10.72 -8.93
C LEU A 223 -1.93 10.08 -9.76
N VAL A 224 -2.86 10.87 -10.30
CA VAL A 224 -3.91 10.36 -11.20
C VAL A 224 -3.32 9.83 -12.52
N ASP A 225 -2.31 10.50 -13.09
CA ASP A 225 -1.63 10.02 -14.29
C ASP A 225 -0.87 8.71 -14.03
N ASP A 226 -0.16 8.62 -12.91
CA ASP A 226 0.60 7.44 -12.51
C ASP A 226 -0.33 6.23 -12.32
N LEU A 227 -1.43 6.41 -11.57
CA LEU A 227 -2.43 5.35 -11.38
C LEU A 227 -3.13 4.96 -12.68
N ALA A 228 -3.32 5.90 -13.61
CA ALA A 228 -3.86 5.61 -14.92
C ALA A 228 -2.92 4.71 -15.72
N TRP A 229 -1.64 5.05 -15.74
CA TRP A 229 -0.61 4.25 -16.39
C TRP A 229 -0.47 2.86 -15.73
N MET A 230 -0.52 2.75 -14.40
CA MET A 230 -0.51 1.47 -13.69
C MET A 230 -1.69 0.57 -14.05
N ALA A 231 -2.91 1.14 -14.12
CA ALA A 231 -4.09 0.40 -14.56
C ALA A 231 -3.94 -0.13 -15.99
N GLU A 232 -3.32 0.65 -16.89
CA GLU A 232 -2.98 0.20 -18.25
C GLU A 232 -1.97 -0.95 -18.26
N GLN A 233 -1.00 -0.99 -17.34
CA GLN A 233 -0.02 -2.08 -17.25
C GLN A 233 -0.65 -3.42 -16.89
N TRP A 234 -1.79 -3.40 -16.20
CA TRP A 234 -2.54 -4.61 -15.84
C TRP A 234 -3.66 -4.96 -16.83
N ALA A 235 -3.98 -4.07 -17.76
CA ALA A 235 -4.94 -4.34 -18.83
C ALA A 235 -4.45 -5.44 -19.78
N ALA A 236 -5.34 -5.89 -20.68
CA ALA A 236 -5.01 -6.91 -21.67
C ALA A 236 -3.82 -6.47 -22.56
N GLY A 237 -2.68 -7.15 -22.41
CA GLY A 237 -1.46 -6.83 -23.14
C GLY A 237 -0.57 -5.77 -22.50
N GLY A 238 -0.89 -5.29 -21.30
CA GLY A 238 0.00 -4.46 -20.48
C GLY A 238 1.19 -5.26 -19.94
N ASP A 239 2.27 -4.55 -19.59
CA ASP A 239 3.55 -5.20 -19.27
C ASP A 239 3.57 -5.83 -17.88
N ALA A 240 2.89 -5.25 -16.88
CA ALA A 240 2.72 -5.89 -15.57
C ALA A 240 1.94 -7.21 -15.68
N ARG A 241 0.86 -7.24 -16.48
CA ARG A 241 0.10 -8.47 -16.72
C ARG A 241 0.93 -9.55 -17.42
N LYS A 242 1.83 -9.18 -18.35
CA LYS A 242 2.75 -10.14 -18.99
C LYS A 242 3.85 -10.60 -18.02
N GLY A 243 4.34 -9.69 -17.19
CA GLY A 243 5.38 -9.91 -16.19
C GLY A 243 5.02 -10.93 -15.13
N VAL A 244 3.72 -11.26 -14.98
CA VAL A 244 3.28 -12.39 -14.15
C VAL A 244 3.93 -13.71 -14.60
N GLY A 245 4.19 -13.90 -15.90
CA GLY A 245 4.71 -15.17 -16.42
C GLY A 245 3.63 -16.26 -16.55
N ASP A 246 4.06 -17.52 -16.70
CA ASP A 246 3.18 -18.68 -16.83
C ASP A 246 3.60 -19.86 -15.95
N GLY A 247 2.72 -20.87 -15.84
CA GLY A 247 3.02 -22.12 -15.15
C GLY A 247 3.61 -21.94 -13.74
N GLU A 248 4.77 -22.55 -13.50
CA GLU A 248 5.51 -22.47 -12.23
C GLU A 248 6.09 -21.09 -11.97
N GLU A 249 6.52 -20.37 -13.02
CA GLU A 249 7.07 -19.02 -12.91
C GLU A 249 6.00 -18.07 -12.36
N GLY A 250 4.78 -18.09 -12.91
CA GLY A 250 3.72 -17.22 -12.40
C GLY A 250 3.22 -17.57 -11.01
N LEU A 251 3.26 -18.84 -10.61
CA LEU A 251 3.00 -19.19 -9.21
C LEU A 251 4.12 -18.72 -8.28
N THR A 252 5.36 -18.74 -8.76
CA THR A 252 6.51 -18.20 -8.02
C THR A 252 6.31 -16.69 -7.81
N THR A 253 5.99 -15.94 -8.86
CA THR A 253 5.66 -14.50 -8.78
C THR A 253 4.61 -14.20 -7.71
N ILE A 254 3.47 -14.90 -7.74
CA ILE A 254 2.41 -14.67 -6.74
C ILE A 254 2.92 -14.99 -5.33
N MET A 255 3.57 -16.13 -5.14
CA MET A 255 3.97 -16.57 -3.81
C MET A 255 5.13 -15.74 -3.23
N THR A 256 6.03 -15.22 -4.07
CA THR A 256 7.04 -14.23 -3.67
C THR A 256 6.37 -12.97 -3.14
N GLY A 257 5.42 -12.40 -3.89
CA GLY A 257 4.71 -11.18 -3.45
C GLY A 257 3.98 -11.35 -2.12
N LEU A 258 3.22 -12.44 -1.96
CA LEU A 258 2.52 -12.71 -0.71
C LEU A 258 3.47 -12.93 0.46
N GLY A 259 4.59 -13.62 0.24
CA GLY A 259 5.57 -13.92 1.28
C GLY A 259 6.35 -12.68 1.71
N SER A 260 6.90 -11.93 0.75
CA SER A 260 7.69 -10.72 0.99
C SER A 260 6.85 -9.63 1.64
N LEU A 261 5.63 -9.36 1.12
CA LEU A 261 4.74 -8.38 1.76
C LEU A 261 4.38 -8.80 3.18
N SER A 262 4.12 -10.09 3.42
CA SER A 262 3.80 -10.57 4.78
C SER A 262 4.96 -10.47 5.75
N TYR A 263 6.20 -10.69 5.28
CA TYR A 263 7.38 -10.87 6.13
C TYR A 263 8.19 -9.58 6.27
N GLY A 264 9.07 -9.29 5.30
CA GLY A 264 10.00 -8.19 5.38
C GLY A 264 9.27 -6.86 5.46
N GLU A 265 8.35 -6.62 4.53
CA GLU A 265 7.70 -5.31 4.39
C GLU A 265 6.70 -5.04 5.52
N LEU A 266 5.59 -5.79 5.60
CA LEU A 266 4.51 -5.43 6.52
C LEU A 266 4.84 -5.81 7.96
N ALA A 267 5.36 -7.02 8.22
CA ALA A 267 5.66 -7.39 9.61
C ALA A 267 6.92 -6.70 10.12
N GLY A 268 7.95 -6.58 9.28
CA GLY A 268 9.23 -5.99 9.64
C GLY A 268 9.22 -4.47 9.56
N GLU A 269 9.46 -3.95 8.35
CA GLU A 269 9.72 -2.53 8.10
C GLU A 269 8.54 -1.64 8.55
N ARG A 270 7.28 -1.99 8.24
CA ARG A 270 6.13 -1.10 8.49
C ARG A 270 5.52 -1.18 9.88
N ILE A 271 5.80 -2.24 10.63
CA ILE A 271 5.13 -2.51 11.92
C ILE A 271 6.14 -2.70 13.03
N LYS A 272 7.06 -3.65 12.86
CA LYS A 272 7.97 -4.03 13.94
C LYS A 272 9.02 -2.96 14.19
N LEU A 273 9.50 -2.27 13.16
CA LEU A 273 10.48 -1.19 13.28
C LEU A 273 10.00 -0.09 14.23
N GLY A 274 8.93 0.63 13.89
CA GLY A 274 8.38 1.70 14.74
C GLY A 274 8.03 1.24 16.16
N LEU A 275 7.50 0.02 16.32
CA LEU A 275 7.25 -0.57 17.65
C LEU A 275 8.54 -0.82 18.45
N MET A 276 9.64 -1.18 17.80
CA MET A 276 10.91 -1.47 18.45
C MET A 276 11.63 -0.21 18.93
N ILE A 277 11.59 0.85 18.14
CA ILE A 277 12.29 2.10 18.43
C ILE A 277 11.38 3.16 19.05
N HIS A 278 10.08 2.88 19.17
CA HIS A 278 9.06 3.79 19.70
C HIS A 278 9.02 5.13 18.96
N ASP A 279 9.28 5.08 17.64
CA ASP A 279 9.35 6.26 16.79
C ASP A 279 8.07 6.39 15.93
N PRO A 280 7.27 7.43 16.15
CA PRO A 280 6.08 7.71 15.33
C PRO A 280 6.40 8.14 13.90
N GLU A 281 7.63 8.57 13.59
CA GLU A 281 8.02 8.90 12.21
C GLU A 281 8.15 7.65 11.31
N GLU A 282 8.22 6.46 11.91
CA GLU A 282 8.18 5.18 11.19
C GLU A 282 6.76 4.78 10.74
N GLU A 283 5.76 5.64 10.99
CA GLU A 283 4.39 5.41 10.57
C GLU A 283 4.12 5.81 9.14
N HIS A 284 3.70 4.83 8.34
CA HIS A 284 3.48 5.02 6.90
C HIS A 284 2.50 6.15 6.56
N ASP A 285 1.36 6.32 7.26
CA ASP A 285 0.41 7.41 7.03
C ASP A 285 0.34 8.32 8.29
N CYS A 286 1.48 8.78 8.79
CA CYS A 286 1.57 9.49 10.08
C CYS A 286 0.73 10.79 10.09
N PHE A 287 0.77 11.60 9.02
CA PHE A 287 0.10 12.91 9.02
C PHE A 287 -1.42 12.81 9.19
N SER A 288 -2.03 11.73 8.70
CA SER A 288 -3.47 11.51 8.72
C SER A 288 -3.98 10.58 9.83
N ASP A 289 -3.09 10.04 10.68
CA ASP A 289 -3.38 8.96 11.62
C ASP A 289 -3.99 7.70 10.97
N ASN A 290 -3.70 7.44 9.70
CA ASN A 290 -4.39 6.40 8.91
C ASN A 290 -3.61 5.07 8.83
N THR A 291 -2.43 4.97 9.47
CA THR A 291 -1.53 3.81 9.40
C THR A 291 -2.23 2.48 9.69
N HIS A 292 -3.08 2.44 10.73
CA HIS A 292 -3.88 1.26 11.08
C HIS A 292 -4.77 0.74 9.93
N ALA A 293 -5.29 1.64 9.09
CA ALA A 293 -6.13 1.29 7.95
C ALA A 293 -5.28 0.75 6.79
N SER A 294 -4.14 1.39 6.51
CA SER A 294 -3.22 0.94 5.47
C SER A 294 -2.71 -0.47 5.73
N HIS A 295 -2.27 -0.74 6.96
CA HIS A 295 -1.83 -2.08 7.38
C HIS A 295 -2.94 -3.13 7.26
N PHE A 296 -4.17 -2.77 7.63
CA PHE A 296 -5.33 -3.65 7.47
C PHE A 296 -5.58 -4.00 6.00
N PHE A 297 -5.48 -3.03 5.10
CA PHE A 297 -5.76 -3.21 3.68
C PHE A 297 -4.63 -3.94 2.93
N ASP A 298 -3.37 -3.80 3.36
CA ASP A 298 -2.27 -4.67 2.89
C ASP A 298 -2.55 -6.14 3.19
N ALA A 299 -2.86 -6.46 4.46
CA ALA A 299 -3.20 -7.82 4.88
C ALA A 299 -4.44 -8.35 4.15
N LEU A 300 -5.43 -7.49 3.87
CA LEU A 300 -6.60 -7.87 3.08
C LEU A 300 -6.21 -8.17 1.62
N GLY A 301 -5.29 -7.40 1.02
CA GLY A 301 -4.74 -7.64 -0.31
C GLY A 301 -4.11 -9.04 -0.42
N ILE A 302 -3.27 -9.40 0.55
CA ILE A 302 -2.65 -10.75 0.65
C ILE A 302 -3.72 -11.84 0.66
N ARG A 303 -4.74 -11.69 1.52
CA ARG A 303 -5.85 -12.65 1.62
C ARG A 303 -6.67 -12.72 0.33
N ASN A 304 -6.93 -11.59 -0.31
CA ASN A 304 -7.69 -11.51 -1.55
C ASN A 304 -6.99 -12.26 -2.70
N VAL A 305 -5.68 -12.05 -2.85
CA VAL A 305 -4.87 -12.74 -3.84
C VAL A 305 -4.84 -14.26 -3.59
N TYR A 306 -4.55 -14.70 -2.37
CA TYR A 306 -4.48 -16.13 -2.04
C TYR A 306 -5.81 -16.85 -2.31
N LEU A 307 -6.93 -16.18 -2.02
CA LEU A 307 -8.29 -16.70 -2.19
C LEU A 307 -8.90 -16.42 -3.56
N GLY A 308 -8.20 -15.72 -4.46
CA GLY A 308 -8.67 -15.41 -5.81
C GLY A 308 -9.99 -14.64 -5.84
N ARG A 309 -10.16 -13.67 -4.93
CA ARG A 309 -11.37 -12.85 -4.85
C ARG A 309 -11.07 -11.43 -4.39
N TYR A 310 -11.71 -10.45 -4.99
CA TYR A 310 -11.65 -9.04 -4.62
C TYR A 310 -13.02 -8.40 -4.75
N ARG A 311 -13.34 -7.53 -3.79
CA ARG A 311 -14.57 -6.74 -3.78
C ARG A 311 -14.20 -5.34 -4.25
N ARG A 312 -14.75 -4.92 -5.38
CA ARG A 312 -14.49 -3.60 -5.95
C ARG A 312 -15.08 -2.50 -5.10
N ALA A 313 -14.60 -1.28 -5.30
CA ALA A 313 -15.10 -0.07 -4.64
C ALA A 313 -16.62 0.15 -4.85
N ASP A 314 -17.16 -0.25 -6.00
CA ASP A 314 -18.60 -0.19 -6.31
C ASP A 314 -19.43 -1.33 -5.66
N GLY A 315 -18.77 -2.24 -4.95
CA GLY A 315 -19.38 -3.39 -4.28
C GLY A 315 -19.54 -4.64 -5.15
N SER A 316 -19.20 -4.60 -6.44
CA SER A 316 -19.12 -5.78 -7.30
C SER A 316 -17.93 -6.67 -6.92
N PHE A 317 -17.85 -7.88 -7.50
CA PHE A 317 -16.80 -8.84 -7.20
C PHE A 317 -16.06 -9.27 -8.45
N VAL A 318 -14.74 -9.39 -8.33
CA VAL A 318 -13.84 -10.03 -9.30
C VAL A 318 -13.24 -11.26 -8.63
N GLY A 319 -13.27 -12.41 -9.28
CA GLY A 319 -12.72 -13.63 -8.72
C GLY A 319 -12.85 -14.85 -9.63
N GLY A 320 -12.21 -15.94 -9.23
CA GLY A 320 -12.06 -17.13 -10.06
C GLY A 320 -11.26 -18.22 -9.36
N ALA A 321 -10.53 -19.04 -10.13
CA ALA A 321 -9.63 -20.04 -9.57
C ALA A 321 -8.53 -19.37 -8.75
N SER A 322 -8.12 -19.99 -7.65
CA SER A 322 -7.19 -19.38 -6.68
C SER A 322 -5.97 -20.24 -6.36
N VAL A 323 -4.96 -19.64 -5.74
CA VAL A 323 -3.82 -20.38 -5.17
C VAL A 323 -4.31 -21.36 -4.09
N SER A 324 -5.28 -20.95 -3.28
CA SER A 324 -5.96 -21.83 -2.31
C SER A 324 -6.50 -23.11 -2.96
N ASP A 325 -7.12 -23.02 -4.14
CA ASP A 325 -7.62 -24.21 -4.86
C ASP A 325 -6.50 -25.17 -5.27
N LEU A 326 -5.36 -24.65 -5.72
CA LEU A 326 -4.19 -25.45 -6.12
C LEU A 326 -3.54 -26.13 -4.90
N VAL A 327 -3.34 -25.38 -3.82
CA VAL A 327 -2.77 -25.93 -2.56
C VAL A 327 -3.70 -27.01 -2.02
N LYS A 328 -5.02 -26.75 -1.97
CA LYS A 328 -6.02 -27.69 -1.49
C LYS A 328 -6.08 -28.97 -2.32
N ALA A 329 -5.91 -28.87 -3.64
CA ALA A 329 -5.88 -30.03 -4.52
C ALA A 329 -4.68 -30.94 -4.25
N LYS A 330 -3.55 -30.39 -3.82
CA LYS A 330 -2.34 -31.15 -3.44
C LYS A 330 -2.37 -31.64 -1.99
N ASP A 331 -2.61 -30.73 -1.05
CA ASP A 331 -2.77 -31.03 0.38
C ASP A 331 -3.86 -30.14 1.03
N PRO A 332 -5.07 -30.70 1.26
CA PRO A 332 -6.16 -29.98 1.90
C PRO A 332 -5.85 -29.48 3.31
N LYS A 333 -4.89 -30.09 4.03
CA LYS A 333 -4.52 -29.64 5.39
C LYS A 333 -3.66 -28.40 5.34
N VAL A 334 -2.75 -28.30 4.36
CA VAL A 334 -1.92 -27.12 4.17
C VAL A 334 -2.77 -25.91 3.77
N ASP A 335 -3.72 -26.08 2.83
CA ASP A 335 -4.67 -25.00 2.50
C ASP A 335 -5.47 -24.55 3.74
N ALA A 336 -6.01 -25.49 4.51
CA ALA A 336 -6.75 -25.16 5.72
C ALA A 336 -5.89 -24.40 6.74
N GLU A 337 -4.61 -24.74 6.84
CA GLU A 337 -3.66 -24.05 7.70
C GLU A 337 -3.37 -22.62 7.21
N VAL A 338 -3.08 -22.41 5.93
CA VAL A 338 -2.84 -21.06 5.36
C VAL A 338 -4.06 -20.19 5.58
N ARG A 339 -5.25 -20.69 5.26
CA ARG A 339 -6.50 -19.95 5.46
C ARG A 339 -6.74 -19.58 6.91
N ALA A 340 -6.49 -20.50 7.84
CA ALA A 340 -6.60 -20.22 9.27
C ALA A 340 -5.60 -19.15 9.74
N LYS A 341 -4.39 -19.11 9.15
CA LYS A 341 -3.40 -18.07 9.46
C LYS A 341 -3.75 -16.71 8.87
N LEU A 342 -4.21 -16.66 7.62
CA LEU A 342 -4.75 -15.44 7.02
C LEU A 342 -5.94 -14.90 7.83
N ASP A 343 -6.84 -15.78 8.28
CA ASP A 343 -7.98 -15.38 9.13
C ASP A 343 -7.50 -14.82 10.48
N ALA A 344 -6.50 -15.43 11.12
CA ALA A 344 -5.91 -14.94 12.36
C ALA A 344 -5.23 -13.56 12.19
N THR A 345 -4.54 -13.32 11.07
CA THR A 345 -3.98 -12.00 10.73
C THR A 345 -5.09 -10.96 10.59
N MET A 346 -6.17 -11.28 9.87
CA MET A 346 -7.29 -10.35 9.73
C MET A 346 -8.00 -10.08 11.06
N ASP A 347 -8.08 -11.06 11.94
CA ASP A 347 -8.62 -10.87 13.29
C ASP A 347 -7.74 -9.92 14.11
N ALA A 348 -6.41 -10.08 14.07
CA ALA A 348 -5.46 -9.19 14.74
C ALA A 348 -5.50 -7.77 14.16
N MET A 349 -5.48 -7.64 12.83
CA MET A 349 -5.62 -6.35 12.13
C MET A 349 -6.95 -5.67 12.46
N ASN A 350 -8.04 -6.42 12.61
CA ASN A 350 -9.32 -5.85 13.02
C ASN A 350 -9.29 -5.34 14.48
N VAL A 351 -8.56 -5.99 15.38
CA VAL A 351 -8.34 -5.48 16.74
C VAL A 351 -7.55 -4.16 16.70
N LEU A 352 -6.46 -4.11 15.94
CA LEU A 352 -5.68 -2.89 15.71
C LEU A 352 -6.56 -1.76 15.17
N TYR A 353 -7.26 -2.03 14.07
CA TYR A 353 -8.14 -1.07 13.40
C TYR A 353 -9.23 -0.53 14.33
N LEU A 354 -9.91 -1.39 15.08
CA LEU A 354 -10.95 -0.95 16.01
C LEU A 354 -10.39 -0.18 17.20
N ARG A 355 -9.19 -0.52 17.70
CA ARG A 355 -8.53 0.23 18.76
C ARG A 355 -8.18 1.64 18.28
N ALA A 356 -7.64 1.76 17.07
CA ALA A 356 -7.31 3.03 16.42
C ALA A 356 -8.52 3.98 16.34
N LEU A 357 -9.69 3.43 15.99
CA LEU A 357 -10.92 4.21 15.87
C LEU A 357 -11.62 4.55 17.19
N THR A 358 -11.29 3.89 18.31
CA THR A 358 -12.11 3.96 19.53
C THR A 358 -11.36 4.28 20.81
N THR A 359 -10.04 4.08 20.84
CA THR A 359 -9.24 4.15 22.07
C THR A 359 -8.11 5.16 21.94
N GLU A 360 -7.23 4.97 20.96
CA GLU A 360 -6.00 5.76 20.75
C GLU A 360 -5.50 5.53 19.31
N SER A 361 -4.78 6.47 18.70
CA SER A 361 -4.20 6.35 17.34
C SER A 361 -2.99 5.40 17.31
N TYR A 362 -2.47 5.09 16.11
CA TYR A 362 -1.44 4.05 15.94
C TYR A 362 -0.11 4.45 16.58
N ASP A 363 0.32 5.71 16.39
CA ASP A 363 1.40 6.40 17.11
C ASP A 363 1.39 6.15 18.61
N GLN A 364 0.23 6.32 19.24
CA GLN A 364 0.10 6.10 20.67
C GLN A 364 0.30 4.63 21.01
N MET A 365 -0.13 3.70 20.13
CA MET A 365 0.04 2.26 20.34
C MET A 365 1.48 1.79 20.18
N ILE A 366 2.35 2.51 19.48
CA ILE A 366 3.77 2.17 19.38
C ILE A 366 4.63 2.93 20.38
N GLY A 367 4.09 3.94 21.06
CA GLY A 367 4.82 4.76 22.02
C GLY A 367 5.39 4.02 23.24
N GLU A 368 6.48 4.56 23.78
CA GLU A 368 7.13 4.00 24.96
C GLU A 368 6.17 4.01 26.18
N GLY A 369 6.05 2.85 26.85
CA GLY A 369 5.24 2.72 28.06
C GLY A 369 3.74 2.44 27.84
N ASN A 370 3.28 2.29 26.59
CA ASN A 370 1.93 1.83 26.29
C ASN A 370 1.85 0.30 26.14
N ASP A 371 2.08 -0.45 27.22
CA ASP A 371 2.13 -1.92 27.18
C ASP A 371 0.89 -2.58 26.52
N GLU A 372 -0.29 -1.96 26.62
CA GLU A 372 -1.51 -2.46 26.00
C GLU A 372 -1.55 -2.21 24.48
N GLY A 373 -1.20 -1.00 24.04
CA GLY A 373 -1.07 -0.65 22.62
C GLY A 373 0.04 -1.46 21.95
N ASN A 374 1.22 -1.49 22.56
CA ASN A 374 2.39 -2.22 22.06
C ASN A 374 2.08 -3.71 21.87
N LYS A 375 1.28 -4.27 22.79
CA LYS A 375 0.82 -5.65 22.66
C LYS A 375 -0.10 -5.86 21.45
N VAL A 376 -1.01 -4.94 21.15
CA VAL A 376 -1.90 -5.05 19.98
C VAL A 376 -1.09 -5.02 18.68
N VAL A 377 -0.10 -4.12 18.59
CA VAL A 377 0.80 -4.04 17.42
C VAL A 377 1.66 -5.30 17.32
N GLN A 378 2.22 -5.79 18.43
CA GLN A 378 3.00 -7.03 18.44
C GLN A 378 2.17 -8.27 18.05
N ASP A 379 0.90 -8.35 18.47
CA ASP A 379 0.03 -9.47 18.10
C ASP A 379 -0.23 -9.51 16.58
N VAL A 380 -0.22 -8.36 15.90
CA VAL A 380 -0.26 -8.27 14.43
C VAL A 380 1.03 -8.81 13.81
N VAL A 381 2.20 -8.38 14.30
CA VAL A 381 3.51 -8.91 13.85
C VAL A 381 3.54 -10.43 13.98
N ASP A 382 3.17 -10.97 15.14
CA ASP A 382 3.18 -12.41 15.40
C ASP A 382 2.23 -13.17 14.47
N ALA A 383 1.07 -12.59 14.14
CA ALA A 383 0.11 -13.18 13.21
C ALA A 383 0.66 -13.21 11.77
N LEU A 384 1.27 -12.12 11.31
CA LEU A 384 1.94 -12.03 10.00
C LEU A 384 3.09 -13.05 9.90
N LEU A 385 3.97 -13.14 10.90
CA LEU A 385 5.01 -14.18 10.94
C LEU A 385 4.42 -15.60 10.91
N GLY A 386 3.27 -15.79 11.56
CA GLY A 386 2.52 -17.03 11.53
C GLY A 386 1.97 -17.37 10.14
N GLN A 387 1.50 -16.37 9.39
CA GLN A 387 0.99 -16.53 8.02
C GLN A 387 2.12 -16.77 7.03
N THR A 388 3.25 -16.07 7.14
CA THR A 388 4.45 -16.28 6.31
C THR A 388 4.90 -17.74 6.36
N LYS A 389 5.02 -18.31 7.57
CA LYS A 389 5.38 -19.74 7.74
C LYS A 389 4.39 -20.70 7.08
N ALA A 390 3.11 -20.35 7.01
CA ALA A 390 2.12 -21.17 6.32
C ALA A 390 2.22 -20.99 4.79
N ILE A 391 2.50 -19.79 4.31
CA ILE A 391 2.78 -19.49 2.90
C ILE A 391 4.01 -20.29 2.43
N GLU A 392 5.11 -20.34 3.20
CA GLU A 392 6.27 -21.19 2.90
C GLU A 392 5.90 -22.69 2.75
N ARG A 393 5.01 -23.19 3.62
CA ARG A 393 4.50 -24.56 3.50
C ARG A 393 3.67 -24.75 2.23
N ALA A 394 2.90 -23.75 1.82
CA ALA A 394 2.18 -23.78 0.55
C ALA A 394 3.13 -23.76 -0.65
N VAL A 395 4.21 -22.96 -0.62
CA VAL A 395 5.28 -22.97 -1.65
C VAL A 395 5.84 -24.38 -1.80
N ALA A 396 6.24 -25.01 -0.69
CA ALA A 396 6.76 -26.38 -0.70
C ALA A 396 5.71 -27.40 -1.20
N THR A 397 4.44 -27.25 -0.80
CA THR A 397 3.34 -28.12 -1.25
C THR A 397 3.10 -28.01 -2.75
N LEU A 398 3.25 -26.82 -3.31
CA LEU A 398 3.13 -26.58 -4.74
C LEU A 398 4.34 -27.09 -5.54
N ASP A 399 5.36 -27.63 -4.88
CA ASP A 399 6.65 -28.08 -5.47
C ASP A 399 7.38 -26.94 -6.21
N LEU A 400 7.17 -25.69 -5.78
CA LEU A 400 7.92 -24.54 -6.29
C LEU A 400 9.35 -24.61 -5.76
N LYS A 401 10.32 -24.15 -6.55
CA LYS A 401 11.69 -23.95 -6.06
C LYS A 401 11.68 -23.03 -4.85
N SER A 402 12.70 -23.17 -3.98
CA SER A 402 12.85 -22.29 -2.82
C SER A 402 12.70 -20.84 -3.25
N ILE A 403 11.69 -20.18 -2.71
CA ILE A 403 11.43 -18.76 -2.90
C ILE A 403 12.11 -18.05 -1.75
N GLU A 404 12.90 -17.03 -2.07
CA GLU A 404 13.43 -16.10 -1.07
C GLU A 404 12.41 -14.99 -0.92
N PHE A 405 11.91 -14.81 0.30
CA PHE A 405 11.09 -13.66 0.65
C PHE A 405 12.02 -12.54 1.10
N GLU A 406 11.64 -11.31 0.78
CA GLU A 406 12.35 -10.13 1.22
C GLU A 406 12.38 -10.09 2.75
N GLY A 407 13.58 -9.89 3.29
CA GLY A 407 13.83 -9.83 4.72
C GLY A 407 13.66 -8.43 5.28
N SER A 408 13.89 -8.28 6.59
CA SER A 408 13.92 -6.99 7.27
C SER A 408 14.91 -7.07 8.41
N ASP A 409 15.77 -6.06 8.58
CA ASP A 409 16.71 -6.04 9.70
C ASP A 409 15.96 -5.99 11.05
N SER A 410 14.74 -5.43 11.11
CA SER A 410 13.90 -5.44 12.34
C SER A 410 13.47 -6.86 12.78
N LEU A 411 13.46 -7.83 11.86
CA LEU A 411 13.13 -9.23 12.11
C LEU A 411 14.38 -10.11 12.16
N ASP A 412 15.28 -9.94 11.20
CA ASP A 412 16.42 -10.83 10.94
C ASP A 412 17.68 -10.44 11.72
N ALA A 413 17.84 -9.17 12.06
CA ALA A 413 18.97 -8.63 12.80
C ALA A 413 18.57 -7.46 13.73
N PRO A 414 17.58 -7.65 14.64
CA PRO A 414 16.98 -6.56 15.42
C PRO A 414 18.01 -5.79 16.28
N GLU A 415 19.14 -6.41 16.62
CA GLU A 415 20.24 -5.77 17.32
C GLU A 415 20.92 -4.64 16.54
N LYS A 416 20.74 -4.56 15.22
CA LYS A 416 21.30 -3.48 14.37
C LYS A 416 20.42 -2.24 14.33
N VAL A 417 19.12 -2.40 14.58
CA VAL A 417 18.10 -1.36 14.40
C VAL A 417 18.01 -0.45 15.63
N GLY A 418 18.20 -1.00 16.84
CA GLY A 418 18.13 -0.24 18.10
C GLY A 418 19.43 0.43 18.55
N ALA A 419 20.44 0.56 17.68
CA ALA A 419 21.78 1.06 18.04
C ALA A 419 22.12 2.47 17.51
N ALA A 420 21.15 3.17 16.92
CA ALA A 420 21.29 4.59 16.62
C ALA A 420 20.79 5.40 17.84
N GLU A 421 21.69 5.68 18.78
CA GLU A 421 21.55 6.78 19.75
C GLU A 421 21.84 8.13 19.10
#